data_AF-A0A6A0IG08-F1
#
_entry.id   AF-A0A6A0IG08-F1
#
_cell.length_a   1.000
_cell.length_b   1.000
_cell.length_c   1.000
_cell.angle_alpha   90.00
_cell.angle_beta   90.00
_cell.angle_gamma   90.00
#
_symmetry.space_group_name_H-M   'P 1'
#
loop_
_entity.id
_entity.type
_entity.pdbx_description
1 polymer ?
#
loop_
_entity_poly.entity_id
_entity_poly.type
_entity_poly.pdbx_seq_one_letter_code
_entity_poly.pdbx_strand_id
1 'polypeptide(L)'
;MLFDERAGGERKGPGPRTRAVLAPLAFALVALLFVPVARLLRYAALGGAELPASALLLVPAAVLAAFLHEKLVRGLLYGAFRRVLPAGFGAPLVALVGVAAPLSARLVLFPVPRVSPWVVGVHAFLVEYALSLALAWVALGTASTVPGGAALSLVWVFRLLVGVTFHGGAVPVLELLSAIGAAWAVLVVLREPLAPHREAMEESQ
;
A
#
# COMPACT_ATOMS: atom_id res chain seq x y z
N MET A 1 15.42 23.03 47.30
CA MET A 1 15.90 22.55 45.99
C MET A 1 14.67 22.26 45.15
N LEU A 2 14.39 23.13 44.18
CA LEU A 2 13.36 22.94 43.18
C LEU A 2 13.77 21.77 42.28
N PHE A 3 12.93 20.74 42.18
CA PHE A 3 12.99 19.82 41.05
C PHE A 3 12.02 20.33 40.00
N ASP A 4 12.61 20.69 38.87
CA ASP A 4 12.02 21.29 37.69
C ASP A 4 11.04 20.31 37.03
N GLU A 5 9.74 20.50 37.29
CA GLU A 5 8.66 20.02 36.45
C GLU A 5 8.70 20.79 35.13
N ARG A 6 9.27 20.21 34.05
CA ARG A 6 8.89 20.41 32.63
C ARG A 6 9.98 19.90 31.69
N ALA A 7 9.86 18.64 31.27
CA ALA A 7 10.34 18.22 29.94
C ALA A 7 9.70 16.90 29.48
N GLY A 8 8.46 16.61 29.90
CA GLY A 8 7.63 15.59 29.26
C GLY A 8 7.08 16.15 27.96
N GLY A 9 7.94 16.38 26.96
CA GLY A 9 7.51 16.78 25.63
C GLY A 9 6.71 15.65 25.00
N GLU A 10 5.40 15.63 25.24
CA GLU A 10 4.45 14.87 24.41
C GLU A 10 4.78 15.24 22.97
N ARG A 11 5.40 14.31 22.24
CA ARG A 11 5.59 14.47 20.80
C ARG A 11 4.20 14.43 20.20
N LYS A 12 3.56 15.60 20.12
CA LYS A 12 2.27 15.79 19.48
C LYS A 12 2.42 15.24 18.07
N GLY A 13 1.86 14.04 17.85
CA GLY A 13 1.95 13.37 16.56
C GLY A 13 1.37 14.29 15.47
N PRO A 14 1.68 14.01 14.19
CA PRO A 14 1.10 14.76 13.09
C PRO A 14 -0.43 14.83 13.25
N GLY A 15 -1.01 16.01 13.06
CA GLY A 15 -2.46 16.19 13.17
C GLY A 15 -3.23 15.38 12.13
N PRO A 16 -4.56 15.22 12.26
CA PRO A 16 -5.37 14.35 11.39
C PRO A 16 -5.19 14.65 9.89
N ARG A 17 -5.16 15.94 9.52
CA ARG A 17 -4.89 16.38 8.13
C ARG A 17 -3.49 16.02 7.66
N THR A 18 -2.50 16.12 8.55
CA THR A 18 -1.12 15.76 8.25
C THR A 18 -0.97 14.25 8.05
N ARG A 19 -1.65 13.41 8.84
CA ARG A 19 -1.67 11.95 8.64
C ARG A 19 -2.35 11.55 7.33
N ALA A 20 -3.45 12.22 6.99
CA ALA A 20 -4.18 12.02 5.73
C ALA A 20 -3.35 12.30 4.47
N VAL A 21 -2.25 13.04 4.60
CA VAL A 21 -1.31 13.31 3.50
C VAL A 21 -0.03 12.47 3.63
N LEU A 22 0.58 12.44 4.82
CA LEU A 22 1.88 11.78 5.00
C LEU A 22 1.80 10.26 4.87
N ALA A 23 0.74 9.62 5.37
CA ALA A 23 0.62 8.16 5.34
C ALA A 23 0.49 7.61 3.89
N PRO A 24 -0.44 8.09 3.05
CA PRO A 24 -0.51 7.64 1.65
C PRO A 24 0.73 8.04 0.84
N LEU A 25 1.35 9.19 1.14
CA LEU A 25 2.56 9.64 0.45
C LEU A 25 3.76 8.75 0.81
N ALA A 26 3.95 8.45 2.09
CA ALA A 26 4.99 7.52 2.55
C ALA A 26 4.77 6.12 1.97
N PHE A 27 3.52 5.63 1.97
CA PHE A 27 3.16 4.40 1.29
C PHE A 27 3.62 4.39 -0.16
N ALA A 28 3.19 5.39 -0.96
CA ALA A 28 3.44 5.37 -2.39
C ALA A 28 4.93 5.56 -2.73
N LEU A 29 5.64 6.44 -2.00
CA LEU A 29 7.08 6.64 -2.20
C LEU A 29 7.87 5.37 -1.90
N VAL A 30 7.58 4.70 -0.78
CA VAL A 30 8.31 3.50 -0.39
C VAL A 30 7.93 2.32 -1.26
N ALA A 31 6.65 2.16 -1.62
CA ALA A 31 6.18 1.11 -2.52
C ALA A 31 6.84 1.19 -3.90
N LEU A 32 7.21 2.39 -4.37
CA LEU A 32 7.86 2.61 -5.66
C LEU A 32 9.39 2.65 -5.60
N LEU A 33 9.98 2.63 -4.40
CA LEU A 33 11.42 2.82 -4.19
C LEU A 33 12.28 1.72 -4.83
N PHE A 34 11.75 0.51 -4.99
CA PHE A 34 12.50 -0.59 -5.63
C PHE A 34 12.94 -0.24 -7.05
N VAL A 35 12.20 0.61 -7.80
CA VAL A 35 12.55 0.96 -9.18
C VAL A 35 13.80 1.85 -9.27
N PRO A 36 13.88 3.02 -8.62
CA PRO A 36 15.11 3.81 -8.61
C PRO A 36 16.26 3.06 -7.95
N VAL A 37 16.02 2.27 -6.89
CA VAL A 37 17.07 1.44 -6.26
C VAL A 37 17.60 0.38 -7.23
N ALA A 38 16.73 -0.37 -7.90
CA ALA A 38 17.13 -1.35 -8.90
C ALA A 38 17.90 -0.69 -10.06
N ARG A 39 17.51 0.53 -10.47
CA ARG A 39 18.24 1.29 -11.49
C ARG A 39 19.63 1.68 -11.00
N LEU A 40 19.76 2.22 -9.79
CA LEU A 40 21.05 2.60 -9.19
C LEU A 40 21.99 1.40 -9.07
N LEU A 41 21.44 0.24 -8.69
CA LEU A 41 22.18 -1.03 -8.59
C LEU A 41 22.39 -1.74 -9.93
N ARG A 42 21.99 -1.12 -11.05
CA ARG A 42 22.09 -1.67 -12.42
C ARG A 42 21.33 -2.99 -12.64
N TYR A 43 20.34 -3.26 -11.79
CA TYR A 43 19.37 -4.35 -11.97
C TYR A 43 18.14 -3.95 -12.79
N ALA A 44 18.00 -2.67 -13.15
CA ALA A 44 16.90 -2.18 -13.97
C ALA A 44 17.38 -1.23 -15.07
N ALA A 45 16.93 -1.47 -16.29
CA ALA A 45 16.94 -0.49 -17.36
C ALA A 45 15.53 0.10 -17.49
N LEU A 46 15.43 1.43 -17.52
CA LEU A 46 14.18 2.09 -17.86
C LEU A 46 14.11 2.13 -19.38
N GLY A 47 13.22 1.33 -19.95
CA GLY A 47 12.77 1.54 -21.31
C GLY A 47 11.72 2.64 -21.26
N GLY A 48 11.88 3.68 -22.08
CA GLY A 48 10.71 4.45 -22.48
C GLY A 48 9.85 3.46 -23.26
N ALA A 49 8.81 2.92 -22.65
CA ALA A 49 7.84 2.18 -23.43
C ALA A 49 7.29 3.19 -24.43
N GLU A 50 7.50 2.95 -25.74
CA GLU A 50 6.70 3.59 -26.77
C GLU A 50 5.27 3.05 -26.62
N LEU A 51 4.62 3.49 -25.54
CA LEU A 51 3.24 3.19 -25.27
C LEU A 51 2.47 3.89 -26.40
N PRO A 52 1.71 3.15 -27.22
CA PRO A 52 0.86 3.78 -28.20
C PRO A 52 -0.05 4.78 -27.47
N ALA A 53 -0.37 5.92 -28.08
CA ALA A 53 -1.15 6.97 -27.43
C ALA A 53 -2.49 6.45 -26.85
N SER A 54 -3.03 5.37 -27.42
CA SER A 54 -4.20 4.64 -26.92
C SER A 54 -3.99 4.00 -25.53
N ALA A 55 -2.77 3.62 -25.15
CA ALA A 55 -2.46 3.09 -23.83
C ALA A 55 -2.55 4.16 -22.72
N LEU A 56 -2.50 5.45 -23.07
CA LEU A 56 -2.77 6.54 -22.10
C LEU A 56 -4.23 6.52 -21.62
N LEU A 57 -5.16 5.91 -22.37
CA LEU A 57 -6.54 5.71 -21.92
C LEU A 57 -6.65 4.74 -20.74
N LEU A 58 -5.62 3.92 -20.49
CA LEU A 58 -5.57 3.04 -19.32
C LEU A 58 -5.32 3.82 -18.02
N VAL A 59 -4.73 5.02 -18.09
CA VAL A 59 -4.46 5.86 -16.92
C VAL A 59 -5.75 6.26 -16.19
N PRO A 60 -6.73 6.93 -16.83
CA PRO A 60 -7.98 7.27 -16.14
C PRO A 60 -8.75 6.02 -15.69
N ALA A 61 -8.71 4.94 -16.47
CA ALA A 61 -9.33 3.68 -16.07
C ALA A 61 -8.69 3.10 -14.78
N ALA A 62 -7.36 3.13 -14.68
CA ALA A 62 -6.62 2.66 -13.50
C ALA A 62 -6.91 3.52 -12.26
N VAL A 63 -7.01 4.85 -12.43
CA VAL A 63 -7.40 5.76 -11.36
C VAL A 63 -8.81 5.43 -10.85
N LEU A 64 -9.79 5.34 -11.76
CA LEU A 64 -11.17 4.99 -11.39
C LEU A 64 -11.25 3.62 -10.70
N ALA A 65 -10.55 2.63 -11.24
CA ALA A 65 -10.50 1.29 -10.67
C ALA A 65 -9.86 1.28 -9.28
N ALA A 66 -8.80 2.06 -9.04
CA ALA A 66 -8.15 2.16 -7.74
C ALA A 66 -9.09 2.77 -6.67
N PHE A 67 -9.79 3.86 -7.00
CA PHE A 67 -10.77 4.46 -6.08
C PHE A 67 -11.96 3.53 -5.82
N LEU A 68 -12.46 2.85 -6.86
CA LEU A 68 -13.54 1.89 -6.71
C LEU A 68 -13.10 0.71 -5.83
N HIS A 69 -11.90 0.16 -6.07
CA HIS A 69 -11.32 -0.92 -5.28
C HIS A 69 -11.19 -0.54 -3.81
N GLU A 70 -10.64 0.64 -3.51
CA GLU A 70 -10.53 1.14 -2.13
C GLU A 70 -11.90 1.31 -1.47
N LYS A 71 -12.87 1.88 -2.17
CA LYS A 71 -14.23 2.05 -1.66
C LYS A 71 -14.89 0.70 -1.34
N LEU A 72 -14.78 -0.28 -2.24
CA LEU A 72 -15.39 -1.60 -2.06
C LEU A 72 -14.69 -2.41 -0.95
N VAL A 73 -13.36 -2.46 -0.98
CA VAL A 73 -12.57 -3.32 -0.08
C VAL A 73 -12.38 -2.67 1.30
N ARG A 74 -11.92 -1.42 1.38
CA ARG A 74 -11.62 -0.77 2.67
C ARG A 74 -12.77 0.09 3.19
N GLY A 75 -13.70 0.48 2.32
CA GLY A 75 -14.93 1.14 2.75
C GLY A 75 -16.00 0.14 3.19
N LEU A 76 -16.51 -0.63 2.23
CA LEU A 76 -17.66 -1.52 2.47
C LEU A 76 -17.27 -2.81 3.19
N LEU A 77 -16.32 -3.58 2.63
CA LEU A 77 -15.96 -4.89 3.17
C LEU A 77 -15.31 -4.78 4.55
N TYR A 78 -14.38 -3.84 4.75
CA TYR A 78 -13.83 -3.58 6.08
C TYR A 78 -14.89 -3.11 7.07
N GLY A 79 -15.80 -2.23 6.63
CA GLY A 79 -16.94 -1.78 7.43
C GLY A 79 -17.89 -2.91 7.83
N ALA A 80 -18.00 -3.96 7.02
CA ALA A 80 -18.76 -5.17 7.35
C ALA A 80 -17.98 -6.08 8.32
N PHE A 81 -16.70 -6.34 8.03
CA PHE A 81 -15.84 -7.20 8.85
C PHE A 81 -15.66 -6.69 10.28
N ARG A 82 -15.54 -5.37 10.50
CA ARG A 82 -15.44 -4.82 11.85
C ARG A 82 -16.65 -5.08 12.74
N ARG A 83 -17.83 -5.36 12.16
CA ARG A 83 -19.06 -5.63 12.92
C ARG A 83 -19.16 -7.08 13.38
N VAL A 84 -18.41 -7.99 12.75
CA VAL A 84 -18.59 -9.44 12.93
C VAL A 84 -17.31 -10.15 13.37
N LEU A 85 -16.14 -9.54 13.18
CA LEU A 85 -14.86 -10.15 13.51
C LEU A 85 -14.28 -9.57 14.80
N PRO A 86 -13.50 -10.38 15.55
CA PRO A 86 -12.73 -9.87 16.66
C PRO A 86 -11.76 -8.78 16.20
N ALA A 87 -11.49 -7.86 17.12
CA ALA A 87 -10.52 -6.80 16.93
C ALA A 87 -9.16 -7.35 16.47
N GLY A 88 -8.53 -6.65 15.52
CA GLY A 88 -7.25 -7.02 14.93
C GLY A 88 -7.33 -7.96 13.71
N PHE A 89 -8.46 -8.65 13.49
CA PHE A 89 -8.60 -9.59 12.36
C PHE A 89 -9.14 -8.96 11.08
N GLY A 90 -9.91 -7.86 11.19
CA GLY A 90 -10.53 -7.22 10.03
C GLY A 90 -9.52 -6.72 9.00
N ALA A 91 -8.43 -6.07 9.42
CA ALA A 91 -7.47 -5.45 8.50
C ALA A 91 -6.66 -6.50 7.72
N PRO A 92 -6.10 -7.56 8.34
CA PRO A 92 -5.47 -8.66 7.62
C PRO A 92 -6.40 -9.37 6.62
N LEU A 93 -7.66 -9.61 6.99
CA LEU A 93 -8.61 -10.31 6.11
C LEU A 93 -9.08 -9.44 4.95
N VAL A 94 -9.32 -8.14 5.19
CA VAL A 94 -9.55 -7.20 4.10
C VAL A 94 -8.33 -7.06 3.21
N ALA A 95 -7.12 -7.08 3.80
CA ALA A 95 -5.90 -7.04 3.03
C ALA A 95 -5.81 -8.26 2.08
N LEU A 96 -6.14 -9.46 2.58
CA LEU A 96 -6.18 -10.70 1.79
C LEU A 96 -7.13 -10.59 0.60
N VAL A 97 -8.37 -10.13 0.81
CA VAL A 97 -9.33 -9.93 -0.29
C VAL A 97 -8.87 -8.82 -1.23
N GLY A 98 -8.26 -7.77 -0.70
CA GLY A 98 -7.74 -6.63 -1.46
C GLY A 98 -6.60 -6.98 -2.42
N VAL A 99 -5.98 -8.16 -2.28
CA VAL A 99 -4.97 -8.68 -3.22
C VAL A 99 -5.59 -9.12 -4.56
N ALA A 100 -6.84 -9.56 -4.58
CA ALA A 100 -7.41 -10.27 -5.72
C ALA A 100 -7.33 -9.47 -7.04
N ALA A 101 -7.78 -8.21 -7.03
CA ALA A 101 -7.75 -7.36 -8.22
C ALA A 101 -6.32 -7.05 -8.71
N PRO A 102 -5.41 -6.50 -7.90
CA PRO A 102 -4.06 -6.20 -8.38
C PRO A 102 -3.26 -7.46 -8.75
N LEU A 103 -3.44 -8.58 -8.04
CA LEU A 103 -2.80 -9.85 -8.38
C LEU A 103 -3.28 -10.36 -9.74
N SER A 104 -4.59 -10.36 -9.98
CA SER A 104 -5.16 -10.81 -11.25
C SER A 104 -4.70 -9.94 -12.41
N ALA A 105 -4.73 -8.61 -12.24
CA ALA A 105 -4.22 -7.68 -13.23
C ALA A 105 -2.74 -7.93 -13.52
N ARG A 106 -1.92 -8.17 -12.49
CA ARG A 106 -0.50 -8.45 -12.65
C ARG A 106 -0.24 -9.73 -13.45
N LEU A 107 -0.93 -10.81 -13.11
CA LEU A 107 -0.76 -12.11 -13.77
C LEU A 107 -1.22 -12.09 -15.24
N VAL A 108 -2.23 -11.27 -15.58
CA VAL A 108 -2.73 -11.13 -16.95
C VAL A 108 -1.88 -10.17 -17.77
N LEU A 109 -1.50 -9.01 -17.21
CA LEU A 109 -0.82 -7.94 -17.95
C LEU A 109 0.70 -8.14 -18.05
N PHE A 110 1.31 -8.87 -17.11
CA PHE A 110 2.76 -9.05 -17.03
C PHE A 110 3.15 -10.53 -16.89
N PRO A 111 2.86 -11.36 -17.91
CA PRO A 111 3.23 -12.77 -17.88
C PRO A 111 4.76 -12.95 -17.89
N VAL A 112 5.26 -13.89 -17.07
CA VAL A 112 6.70 -14.24 -16.99
C VAL A 112 6.89 -15.70 -17.44
N PRO A 113 6.95 -15.95 -18.76
CA PRO A 113 6.85 -17.31 -19.32
C PRO A 113 8.02 -18.25 -18.99
N ARG A 114 9.14 -17.71 -18.50
CA ARG A 114 10.36 -18.49 -18.19
C ARG A 114 10.51 -18.83 -16.71
N VAL A 115 9.54 -18.46 -15.88
CA VAL A 115 9.55 -18.71 -14.43
C VAL A 115 8.31 -19.52 -14.07
N SER A 116 8.44 -20.44 -13.12
CA SER A 116 7.30 -21.23 -12.62
C SER A 116 6.13 -20.31 -12.23
N PRO A 117 4.90 -20.55 -12.73
CA PRO A 117 3.72 -19.77 -12.38
C PRO A 117 3.47 -19.70 -10.87
N TRP A 118 3.82 -20.76 -10.13
CA TRP A 118 3.73 -20.79 -8.67
C TRP A 118 4.65 -19.78 -7.99
N VAL A 119 5.90 -19.68 -8.45
CA VAL A 119 6.87 -18.72 -7.88
C VAL A 119 6.41 -17.29 -8.16
N VAL A 120 5.95 -17.03 -9.40
CA VAL A 120 5.40 -15.72 -9.78
C VAL A 120 4.16 -15.39 -8.94
N GLY A 121 3.24 -16.34 -8.79
CA GLY A 121 2.00 -16.18 -8.03
C GLY A 121 2.23 -15.93 -6.55
N VAL A 122 3.09 -16.71 -5.90
CA VAL A 122 3.42 -16.54 -4.46
C VAL A 122 4.11 -15.21 -4.23
N HIS A 123 5.11 -14.86 -5.04
CA HIS A 123 5.80 -13.56 -4.92
C HIS A 123 4.82 -12.39 -5.10
N ALA A 124 4.02 -12.42 -6.17
CA ALA A 124 3.02 -11.40 -6.43
C ALA A 124 2.01 -11.30 -5.29
N PHE A 125 1.52 -12.43 -4.78
CA PHE A 125 0.63 -12.45 -3.62
C PHE A 125 1.26 -11.78 -2.40
N LEU A 126 2.51 -12.11 -2.06
CA LEU A 126 3.19 -11.52 -0.90
C LEU A 126 3.37 -10.00 -1.03
N VAL A 127 3.79 -9.53 -2.22
CA VAL A 127 3.92 -8.10 -2.52
C VAL A 127 2.58 -7.39 -2.38
N GLU A 128 1.54 -7.88 -3.08
CA GLU A 128 0.23 -7.24 -3.07
C GLU A 128 -0.43 -7.32 -1.70
N TYR A 129 -0.22 -8.39 -0.94
CA TYR A 129 -0.72 -8.51 0.43
C TYR A 129 -0.12 -7.46 1.36
N ALA A 130 1.21 -7.27 1.32
CA ALA A 130 1.88 -6.25 2.13
C ALA A 130 1.41 -4.83 1.76
N LEU A 131 1.26 -4.52 0.48
CA LEU A 131 0.71 -3.23 0.02
C LEU A 131 -0.75 -3.06 0.44
N SER A 132 -1.55 -4.12 0.32
CA SER A 132 -2.96 -4.14 0.69
C SER A 132 -3.18 -3.91 2.18
N LEU A 133 -2.29 -4.47 3.02
CA LEU A 133 -2.27 -4.24 4.47
C LEU A 133 -1.91 -2.79 4.82
N ALA A 134 -0.91 -2.23 4.15
CA ALA A 134 -0.55 -0.82 4.30
C ALA A 134 -1.73 0.11 3.97
N LEU A 135 -2.48 -0.18 2.90
CA LEU A 135 -3.66 0.60 2.52
C LEU A 135 -4.82 0.45 3.51
N ALA A 136 -5.02 -0.75 4.07
CA ALA A 136 -5.99 -0.94 5.15
C ALA A 136 -5.64 -0.07 6.38
N TRP A 137 -4.35 0.03 6.70
CA TRP A 137 -3.84 0.92 7.74
C TRP A 137 -3.98 2.41 7.42
N VAL A 138 -3.75 2.83 6.17
CA VAL A 138 -4.03 4.20 5.72
C VAL A 138 -5.53 4.52 5.89
N ALA A 139 -6.42 3.61 5.46
CA ALA A 139 -7.85 3.82 5.58
C ALA A 139 -8.29 3.95 7.05
N LEU A 140 -7.72 3.11 7.92
CA LEU A 140 -7.91 3.17 9.38
C LEU A 140 -7.43 4.49 9.98
N GLY A 141 -6.16 4.85 9.75
CA GLY A 141 -5.54 6.03 10.37
C GLY A 141 -6.08 7.37 9.85
N THR A 142 -6.79 7.35 8.72
CA THR A 142 -7.36 8.56 8.09
C THR A 142 -8.89 8.60 8.13
N ALA A 143 -9.53 7.53 8.61
CA ALA A 143 -10.98 7.33 8.58
C ALA A 143 -11.62 7.59 7.20
N SER A 144 -10.87 7.34 6.13
CA SER A 144 -11.28 7.64 4.75
C SER A 144 -10.57 6.73 3.76
N THR A 145 -11.27 6.36 2.68
CA THR A 145 -10.68 5.59 1.59
C THR A 145 -10.06 6.46 0.50
N VAL A 146 -10.31 7.78 0.52
CA VAL A 146 -9.81 8.71 -0.50
C VAL A 146 -8.27 8.78 -0.51
N PRO A 147 -7.58 8.92 0.64
CA PRO A 147 -6.12 8.95 0.67
C PRO A 147 -5.50 7.65 0.15
N GLY A 148 -6.06 6.50 0.56
CA GLY A 148 -5.65 5.19 0.05
C GLY A 148 -5.87 5.06 -1.46
N GLY A 149 -7.01 5.55 -1.98
CA GLY A 149 -7.34 5.55 -3.40
C GLY A 149 -6.37 6.36 -4.24
N ALA A 150 -5.98 7.54 -3.77
CA ALA A 150 -4.98 8.37 -4.43
C ALA A 150 -3.60 7.68 -4.45
N ALA A 151 -3.20 7.06 -3.33
CA ALA A 151 -1.93 6.37 -3.23
C ALA A 151 -1.87 5.13 -4.13
N LEU A 152 -2.93 4.31 -4.12
CA LEU A 152 -3.07 3.15 -4.98
C LEU A 152 -3.09 3.54 -6.47
N SER A 153 -3.79 4.62 -6.80
CA SER A 153 -3.81 5.19 -8.16
C SER A 153 -2.39 5.53 -8.62
N LEU A 154 -1.59 6.18 -7.76
CA LEU A 154 -0.20 6.52 -8.10
C LEU A 154 0.63 5.26 -8.40
N VAL A 155 0.51 4.23 -7.55
CA VAL A 155 1.23 2.96 -7.74
C VAL A 155 0.80 2.26 -9.03
N TRP A 156 -0.49 2.20 -9.32
CA TRP A 156 -1.02 1.54 -10.52
C TRP A 156 -0.65 2.30 -11.81
N VAL A 157 -0.81 3.62 -11.82
CA VAL A 157 -0.42 4.46 -12.96
C VAL A 157 1.08 4.36 -13.20
N PHE A 158 1.90 4.39 -12.14
CA PHE A 158 3.34 4.18 -12.28
C PHE A 158 3.67 2.82 -12.88
N ARG A 159 3.04 1.73 -12.40
CA ARG A 159 3.26 0.38 -12.94
C ARG A 159 2.82 0.23 -14.41
N LEU A 160 1.80 0.97 -14.84
CA LEU A 160 1.35 0.98 -16.23
C LEU A 160 2.29 1.77 -17.16
N LEU A 161 2.79 2.91 -16.68
CA LEU A 161 3.58 3.84 -17.51
C LEU A 161 5.07 3.52 -17.52
N VAL A 162 5.60 2.93 -16.46
CA VAL A 162 7.05 2.69 -16.35
C VAL A 162 7.36 1.29 -16.84
N GLY A 163 7.77 1.21 -18.11
CA GLY A 163 8.34 0.01 -18.73
C GLY A 163 9.71 -0.31 -18.16
N VAL A 164 9.77 -1.05 -17.04
CA VAL A 164 11.04 -1.45 -16.45
C VAL A 164 11.46 -2.81 -17.00
N THR A 165 12.64 -2.87 -17.61
CA THR A 165 13.29 -4.14 -17.93
C THR A 165 14.24 -4.49 -16.79
N PHE A 166 13.88 -5.53 -16.04
CA PHE A 166 14.65 -5.99 -14.90
C PHE A 166 15.64 -7.09 -15.30
N HIS A 167 16.84 -7.03 -14.72
CA HIS A 167 17.93 -7.97 -14.97
C HIS A 167 18.38 -8.57 -13.63
N GLY A 168 18.50 -9.89 -13.59
CA GLY A 168 18.96 -10.62 -12.40
C GLY A 168 17.87 -10.90 -11.36
N GLY A 169 18.15 -11.87 -10.48
CA GLY A 169 17.19 -12.38 -9.48
C GLY A 169 16.96 -11.48 -8.25
N ALA A 170 17.65 -10.33 -8.15
CA ALA A 170 17.57 -9.45 -6.98
C ALA A 170 16.31 -8.55 -6.98
N VAL A 171 15.71 -8.29 -8.14
CA VAL A 171 14.58 -7.36 -8.28
C VAL A 171 13.33 -7.81 -7.54
N PRO A 172 12.88 -9.08 -7.62
CA PRO A 172 11.74 -9.54 -6.83
C PRO A 172 11.97 -9.29 -5.32
N VAL A 173 13.19 -9.50 -4.83
CA VAL A 173 13.52 -9.24 -3.43
C VAL A 173 13.37 -7.76 -3.09
N LEU A 174 13.90 -6.86 -3.92
CA LEU A 174 13.75 -5.40 -3.72
C LEU A 174 12.30 -4.94 -3.73
N GLU A 175 11.48 -5.52 -4.61
CA GLU A 175 10.04 -5.23 -4.68
C GLU A 175 9.33 -5.67 -3.39
N LEU A 176 9.59 -6.90 -2.92
CA LEU A 176 9.02 -7.41 -1.67
C LEU A 176 9.45 -6.57 -0.47
N LEU A 177 10.74 -6.23 -0.38
CA LEU A 177 11.26 -5.36 0.68
C LEU A 177 10.62 -3.97 0.64
N SER A 178 10.37 -3.42 -0.55
CA SER A 178 9.68 -2.13 -0.70
C SER A 178 8.22 -2.20 -0.29
N ALA A 179 7.52 -3.31 -0.58
CA ALA A 179 6.15 -3.53 -0.15
C ALA A 179 6.04 -3.66 1.38
N ILE A 180 6.92 -4.44 2.01
CA ILE A 180 7.03 -4.54 3.47
C ILE A 180 7.40 -3.18 4.08
N GLY A 181 8.36 -2.49 3.47
CA GLY A 181 8.78 -1.15 3.88
C GLY A 181 7.65 -0.13 3.80
N ALA A 182 6.77 -0.22 2.80
CA ALA A 182 5.61 0.68 2.67
C ALA A 182 4.63 0.47 3.83
N ALA A 183 4.36 -0.78 4.19
CA ALA A 183 3.54 -1.13 5.34
C ALA A 183 4.15 -0.59 6.65
N TRP A 184 5.47 -0.76 6.83
CA TRP A 184 6.21 -0.22 7.96
C TRP A 184 6.20 1.32 8.01
N ALA A 185 6.39 1.99 6.87
CA ALA A 185 6.39 3.44 6.78
C ALA A 185 5.03 4.03 7.19
N VAL A 186 3.93 3.40 6.75
CA VAL A 186 2.57 3.79 7.18
C VAL A 186 2.43 3.68 8.70
N LEU A 187 2.84 2.56 9.30
CA LEU A 187 2.83 2.37 10.76
C LEU A 187 3.61 3.50 11.48
N VAL A 188 4.83 3.78 11.02
CA VAL A 188 5.71 4.81 11.60
C VAL A 188 5.13 6.22 11.46
N VAL A 189 4.45 6.52 10.36
CA VAL A 189 3.82 7.83 10.14
C VAL A 189 2.58 8.00 11.00
N LEU A 190 1.76 6.95 11.12
CA LEU A 190 0.53 6.99 11.92
C LEU A 190 0.83 7.08 13.42
N ARG A 191 2.00 6.59 13.88
CA ARG A 191 2.53 6.70 15.26
C ARG A 191 1.59 6.24 16.37
N GLU A 192 0.53 5.54 16.03
CA GLU A 192 -0.44 4.98 16.97
C GLU A 192 -0.45 3.47 16.78
N PRO A 193 -0.63 2.69 17.87
CA PRO A 193 -0.96 1.29 17.70
C PRO A 193 -2.24 1.23 16.87
N LEU A 194 -2.16 0.64 15.67
CA LEU A 194 -3.30 0.45 14.77
C LEU A 194 -4.31 -0.60 15.29
N ALA A 195 -4.40 -0.74 16.62
CA ALA A 195 -5.34 -1.59 17.29
C ALA A 195 -6.72 -0.92 17.31
N PRO A 196 -7.78 -1.62 16.88
CA PRO A 196 -9.16 -1.12 16.84
C PRO A 196 -9.80 -1.18 18.24
N HIS A 197 -9.18 -0.53 19.21
CA HIS A 197 -9.53 -0.65 20.64
C HIS A 197 -9.93 0.65 21.32
N ARG A 198 -9.98 1.77 20.60
CA ARG A 198 -10.64 2.96 21.14
C ARG A 198 -12.16 2.78 21.22
N GLU A 199 -12.75 2.08 20.24
CA GLU A 199 -14.19 1.77 20.23
C GLU A 199 -14.57 0.71 21.29
N ALA A 200 -13.74 -0.32 21.50
CA ALA A 200 -14.01 -1.34 22.54
C ALA A 200 -13.84 -0.83 23.99
N MET A 201 -13.16 0.30 24.20
CA MET A 201 -13.02 0.94 25.52
C MET A 201 -14.08 2.02 25.79
N GLU A 202 -14.64 2.62 24.74
CA GLU A 202 -15.72 3.60 24.86
C GLU A 202 -17.10 2.93 25.00
N GLU A 203 -17.27 1.68 24.55
CA GLU A 203 -18.50 0.88 24.79
C GLU A 203 -18.53 0.15 26.15
N SER A 204 -17.43 0.16 26.91
CA SER A 204 -17.35 -0.43 28.26
C SER A 204 -17.40 0.62 29.40
N GLN A 205 -17.79 1.86 29.10
CA GLN A 205 -18.04 2.95 30.05
C GLN A 205 -19.47 3.45 29.91
#